data_AF-A0A8D0FFE9-F1
#
_entry.id   AF-A0A8D0FFE9-F1
#
_cell.length_a   1.000
_cell.length_b   1.000
_cell.length_c   1.000
_cell.angle_alpha   90.00
_cell.angle_beta   90.00
_cell.angle_gamma   90.00
#
_symmetry.space_group_name_H-M   'P 1'
#
loop_
_entity.id
_entity.type
_entity.pdbx_description
1 polymer ?
#
loop_
_entity_poly.entity_id
_entity_poly.type
_entity_poly.pdbx_seq_one_letter_code
_entity_poly.pdbx_strand_id
1 'polypeptide(L)'
;GGLCIAQSIKIPREPRPGEFAKVLGRLMETSAARGIVLFANEDDIRRLLEAAVVANLSGHFSWVGSDSWGAKMGPVQGLEEAARGAVTILPKRASVPGFDEYFTSRSLENNRRNRWFHEFWEEDFNCRLCGSLTPKCGAGRERIGRDSPYEQEGKVQFVIDAVLAMARGLHNLLREACPGGGLCPRMDPPDGRSLLRHIRSLDFNGSAGTPVTFNENGDAPGRYDIFQFQGGNGSGTYRHVGQWVQGLRLQVGAPSTHWVPPRSTGSRWLRPTPDRTACRPTPVLRLRWADPWAAVPVALATAGLTATGFVVATLVKYHDTPIVKAMGRELSYVLLAGIALVYAITFVMVAEPGVGVCALRRLFLGLGMSITYAALLTKTNRIYRIFEQGEGGPTSQLLITFGLSSLQLVGAAIWLLLHPPHALIDYEMGRTPDPENARGVLRCDMAEVATLACLAYALLLMVTCTVYAVKARGVPETFNEAKPIGFAMYTTCVVWVAFGPIFFGAAQSVERV
;
A
#
# COMPACT_ATOMS: atom_id res chain seq x y z
N GLY A 1 5.78 -6.57 11.83
CA GLY A 1 6.73 -5.57 12.36
C GLY A 1 6.88 -4.47 11.32
N GLY A 2 6.93 -3.20 11.73
CA GLY A 2 7.31 -2.12 10.81
C GLY A 2 8.82 -1.95 10.86
N LEU A 3 9.47 -1.88 9.69
CA LEU A 3 10.90 -1.60 9.59
C LEU A 3 11.09 -0.07 9.66
N CYS A 4 11.91 0.42 10.60
CA CYS A 4 12.26 1.84 10.65
C CYS A 4 13.54 2.09 9.84
N ILE A 5 13.50 3.05 8.93
CA ILE A 5 14.66 3.49 8.16
C ILE A 5 15.26 4.68 8.89
N ALA A 6 16.45 4.51 9.46
CA ALA A 6 17.17 5.58 10.16
C ALA A 6 17.63 6.68 9.20
N GLN A 7 18.12 6.28 8.03
CA GLN A 7 18.62 7.17 6.99
C GLN A 7 18.52 6.50 5.63
N SER A 8 18.28 7.29 4.58
CA SER A 8 18.41 6.88 3.18
C SER A 8 19.50 7.73 2.53
N ILE A 9 20.52 7.07 1.97
CA ILE A 9 21.65 7.74 1.33
C ILE A 9 21.73 7.26 -0.11
N LYS A 10 21.82 8.21 -1.03
CA LYS A 10 21.98 7.93 -2.46
C LYS A 10 23.45 8.04 -2.85
N ILE A 11 23.96 7.01 -3.50
CA ILE A 11 25.29 7.03 -4.12
C ILE A 11 25.15 7.67 -5.51
N PRO A 12 25.95 8.71 -5.84
CA PRO A 12 25.92 9.32 -7.16
C PRO A 12 26.44 8.32 -8.22
N ARG A 13 25.98 8.45 -9.47
CA ARG A 13 26.31 7.53 -10.57
C ARG A 13 27.82 7.47 -10.88
N GLU A 14 28.53 8.59 -10.66
CA GLU A 14 29.97 8.71 -10.79
C GLU A 14 30.54 9.26 -9.47
N PRO A 15 30.85 8.38 -8.50
CA PRO A 15 31.32 8.81 -7.19
C PRO A 15 32.76 9.32 -7.28
N ARG A 16 32.99 10.52 -6.74
CA ARG A 16 34.33 11.11 -6.61
C ARG A 16 35.15 10.36 -5.54
N PRO A 17 36.49 10.41 -5.61
CA PRO A 17 37.34 9.87 -4.55
C PRO A 17 36.94 10.43 -3.17
N GLY A 18 36.79 9.56 -2.16
CA GLY A 18 36.39 9.94 -0.80
C GLY A 18 34.88 10.04 -0.55
N GLU A 19 34.01 9.87 -1.55
CA GLU A 19 32.56 9.97 -1.35
C GLU A 19 32.02 8.80 -0.49
N PHE A 20 32.53 7.59 -0.67
CA PHE A 20 32.16 6.43 0.16
C PHE A 20 32.54 6.60 1.64
N ALA A 21 33.64 7.29 1.94
CA ALA A 21 34.02 7.62 3.31
C ALA A 21 33.02 8.60 3.94
N LYS A 22 32.50 9.57 3.17
CA LYS A 22 31.41 10.45 3.65
C LYS A 22 30.11 9.68 3.87
N VAL A 23 29.78 8.73 2.99
CA VAL A 23 28.61 7.86 3.16
C VAL A 23 28.72 7.10 4.49
N LEU A 24 29.88 6.50 4.79
CA LEU A 24 30.12 5.84 6.08
C LEU A 24 30.09 6.81 7.26
N GLY A 25 30.66 8.00 7.11
CA GLY A 25 30.57 9.06 8.12
C GLY A 25 29.11 9.39 8.46
N ARG A 26 28.27 9.54 7.44
CA ARG A 26 26.82 9.78 7.60
C ARG A 26 26.10 8.60 8.25
N LEU A 27 26.45 7.37 7.87
CA LEU A 27 25.89 6.17 8.53
C LEU A 27 26.28 6.12 10.01
N MET A 28 27.52 6.51 10.34
CA MET A 28 28.01 6.58 11.71
C MET A 28 27.40 7.71 12.55
N GLU A 29 26.81 8.75 11.93
CA GLU A 29 25.96 9.72 12.64
C GLU A 29 24.79 9.02 13.36
N THR A 30 24.40 7.82 12.89
CA THR A 30 23.40 6.97 13.54
C THR A 30 23.96 5.56 13.83
N SER A 31 25.05 5.49 14.58
CA SER A 31 25.75 4.23 14.96
C SER A 31 24.88 3.17 15.66
N ALA A 32 23.69 3.53 16.15
CA ALA A 32 22.70 2.59 16.68
C ALA A 32 22.05 1.72 15.59
N ALA A 33 21.96 2.23 14.35
CA ALA A 33 21.40 1.51 13.21
C ALA A 33 22.47 0.62 12.58
N ARG A 34 22.49 -0.65 12.97
CA ARG A 34 23.49 -1.63 12.48
C ARG A 34 23.09 -2.31 11.16
N GLY A 35 21.80 -2.45 10.91
CA GLY A 35 21.31 -3.09 9.68
C GLY A 35 21.31 -2.11 8.50
N ILE A 36 22.05 -2.43 7.44
CA ILE A 36 22.11 -1.64 6.21
C ILE A 36 21.55 -2.45 5.06
N VAL A 37 20.54 -1.91 4.38
CA VAL A 37 20.00 -2.48 3.15
C VAL A 37 20.61 -1.75 1.95
N LEU A 38 21.32 -2.49 1.11
CA LEU A 38 22.08 -1.99 -0.03
C LEU A 38 21.39 -2.34 -1.35
N PHE A 39 21.02 -1.29 -2.08
CA PHE A 39 20.62 -1.34 -3.49
C PHE A 39 21.64 -0.57 -4.32
N ALA A 40 22.76 -1.22 -4.63
CA ALA A 40 23.90 -0.61 -5.32
C ALA A 40 24.54 -1.62 -6.28
N ASN A 41 25.34 -1.14 -7.23
CA ASN A 41 26.04 -1.99 -8.18
C ASN A 41 27.23 -2.71 -7.51
N GLU A 42 27.76 -3.75 -8.17
CA GLU A 42 28.88 -4.56 -7.69
C GLU A 42 30.10 -3.72 -7.30
N ASP A 43 30.52 -2.77 -8.14
CA ASP A 43 31.66 -1.87 -7.87
C ASP A 43 31.43 -0.96 -6.66
N ASP A 44 30.22 -0.41 -6.52
CA ASP A 44 29.88 0.50 -5.43
C ASP A 44 29.84 -0.22 -4.09
N ILE A 45 29.33 -1.46 -4.08
CA ILE A 45 29.33 -2.33 -2.89
C ILE A 45 30.77 -2.60 -2.46
N ARG A 46 31.64 -3.00 -3.41
CA ARG A 46 33.06 -3.25 -3.14
C ARG A 46 33.72 -2.03 -2.51
N ARG A 47 33.58 -0.86 -3.14
CA ARG A 47 34.19 0.40 -2.66
C ARG A 47 33.65 0.83 -1.29
N LEU A 48 32.38 0.56 -1.01
CA LEU A 48 31.79 0.83 0.30
C LEU A 48 32.36 -0.10 1.39
N LEU A 49 32.54 -1.39 1.08
CA LEU A 49 33.17 -2.36 1.97
C LEU A 49 34.65 -2.02 2.21
N GLU A 50 35.40 -1.63 1.17
CA GLU A 50 36.78 -1.14 1.28
C GLU A 50 36.86 0.06 2.22
N ALA A 51 35.98 1.04 2.04
CA ALA A 51 35.92 2.21 2.90
C ALA A 51 35.57 1.84 4.37
N ALA A 52 34.76 0.80 4.59
CA ALA A 52 34.41 0.33 5.94
C ALA A 52 35.59 -0.36 6.63
N VAL A 53 36.39 -1.13 5.88
CA VAL A 53 37.65 -1.72 6.38
C VAL A 53 38.65 -0.62 6.74
N VAL A 54 38.85 0.36 5.85
CA VAL A 54 39.76 1.50 6.09
C VAL A 54 39.33 2.32 7.31
N ALA A 55 38.03 2.48 7.53
CA ALA A 55 37.47 3.17 8.70
C ALA A 55 37.46 2.32 9.99
N ASN A 56 37.98 1.09 9.96
CA ASN A 56 37.96 0.13 11.07
C ASN A 56 36.54 -0.15 11.61
N LEU A 57 35.55 -0.21 10.71
CA LEU A 57 34.15 -0.52 11.00
C LEU A 57 33.78 -1.95 10.58
N SER A 58 34.78 -2.82 10.40
CA SER A 58 34.56 -4.25 10.10
C SER A 58 33.75 -4.91 11.23
N GLY A 59 32.68 -5.60 10.86
CA GLY A 59 31.76 -6.25 11.81
C GLY A 59 30.83 -5.31 12.59
N HIS A 60 30.90 -3.99 12.39
CA HIS A 60 29.95 -3.06 13.02
C HIS A 60 28.55 -3.14 12.37
N PHE A 61 28.52 -3.17 11.04
CA PHE A 61 27.29 -3.21 10.24
C PHE A 61 26.90 -4.65 9.86
N SER A 62 25.60 -4.88 9.76
CA SER A 62 25.00 -6.08 9.18
C SER A 62 24.41 -5.73 7.82
N TRP A 63 24.94 -6.34 6.77
CA TRP A 63 24.60 -6.00 5.39
C TRP A 63 23.46 -6.87 4.85
N VAL A 64 22.52 -6.23 4.18
CA VAL A 64 21.49 -6.89 3.36
C VAL A 64 21.64 -6.39 1.92
N GLY A 65 22.07 -7.25 1.00
CA GLY A 65 22.34 -6.89 -0.39
C GLY A 65 21.25 -7.34 -1.38
N SER A 66 21.04 -6.54 -2.42
CA SER A 66 20.20 -6.89 -3.58
C SER A 66 20.85 -7.93 -4.52
N ASP A 67 20.18 -8.24 -5.64
CA ASP A 67 20.61 -9.20 -6.66
C ASP A 67 21.92 -8.83 -7.37
N SER A 68 22.25 -7.54 -7.39
CA SER A 68 23.54 -7.02 -7.87
C SER A 68 24.73 -7.57 -7.07
N TRP A 69 24.55 -7.84 -5.78
CA TRP A 69 25.53 -8.56 -4.97
C TRP A 69 25.39 -10.07 -5.18
N GLY A 70 24.18 -10.58 -4.93
CA GLY A 70 23.89 -12.01 -5.08
C GLY A 70 24.90 -12.90 -4.35
N ALA A 71 25.37 -13.95 -5.03
CA ALA A 71 26.39 -14.88 -4.52
C ALA A 71 27.76 -14.73 -5.21
N LYS A 72 28.06 -13.54 -5.73
CA LYS A 72 29.32 -13.25 -6.45
C LYS A 72 30.47 -12.99 -5.48
N MET A 73 31.66 -13.50 -5.78
CA MET A 73 32.87 -13.23 -4.98
C MET A 73 33.52 -11.88 -5.27
N GLY A 74 33.30 -11.27 -6.44
CA GLY A 74 33.90 -9.99 -6.85
C GLY A 74 33.77 -8.84 -5.82
N PRO A 75 32.58 -8.57 -5.26
CA PRO A 75 32.40 -7.50 -4.28
C PRO A 75 33.11 -7.73 -2.94
N VAL A 76 33.38 -9.00 -2.57
CA VAL A 76 33.85 -9.39 -1.23
C VAL A 76 35.30 -9.87 -1.21
N GLN A 77 35.91 -10.09 -2.37
CA GLN A 77 37.27 -10.59 -2.50
C GLN A 77 38.27 -9.63 -1.83
N GLY A 78 38.97 -10.11 -0.80
CA GLY A 78 39.88 -9.33 0.04
C GLY A 78 39.20 -8.49 1.13
N LEU A 79 37.88 -8.58 1.27
CA LEU A 79 37.03 -7.81 2.20
C LEU A 79 36.11 -8.72 3.01
N GLU A 80 36.48 -9.99 3.14
CA GLU A 80 35.64 -11.05 3.71
C GLU A 80 35.24 -10.77 5.15
N GLU A 81 36.13 -10.15 5.93
CA GLU A 81 35.85 -9.73 7.31
C GLU A 81 34.75 -8.66 7.40
N ALA A 82 34.70 -7.72 6.45
CA ALA A 82 33.68 -6.67 6.43
C ALA A 82 32.33 -7.20 5.92
N ALA A 83 32.34 -8.17 5.01
CA ALA A 83 31.14 -8.80 4.46
C ALA A 83 30.59 -9.95 5.32
N ARG A 84 31.26 -10.33 6.40
CA ARG A 84 30.88 -11.46 7.26
C ARG A 84 29.41 -11.36 7.70
N GLY A 85 28.64 -12.42 7.45
CA GLY A 85 27.25 -12.51 7.88
C GLY A 85 26.28 -11.71 7.01
N ALA A 86 26.75 -11.08 5.93
CA ALA A 86 25.89 -10.40 4.96
C ALA A 86 24.86 -11.36 4.38
N VAL A 87 23.61 -10.89 4.28
CA VAL A 87 22.51 -11.64 3.66
C VAL A 87 22.21 -11.02 2.30
N THR A 88 22.23 -11.83 1.25
CA THR A 88 21.99 -11.37 -0.11
C THR A 88 20.87 -12.17 -0.74
N ILE A 89 20.19 -11.56 -1.70
CA ILE A 89 19.18 -12.24 -2.52
C ILE A 89 19.72 -12.41 -3.92
N LEU A 90 19.34 -13.50 -4.58
CA LEU A 90 19.67 -13.74 -5.98
C LEU A 90 18.45 -14.38 -6.67
N PRO A 91 18.04 -13.92 -7.87
CA PRO A 91 16.99 -14.59 -8.61
C PRO A 91 17.30 -16.07 -8.77
N LYS A 92 16.31 -16.91 -8.51
CA LYS A 92 16.44 -18.36 -8.60
C LYS A 92 16.78 -18.72 -10.05
N ARG A 93 17.96 -19.31 -10.24
CA ARG A 93 18.58 -19.57 -11.55
C ARG A 93 19.10 -20.99 -11.60
N ALA A 94 19.09 -21.58 -12.79
CA ALA A 94 19.84 -22.80 -13.07
C ALA A 94 20.90 -22.51 -14.13
N SER A 95 22.00 -23.26 -14.11
CA SER A 95 22.92 -23.26 -15.24
C SER A 95 22.25 -23.89 -16.46
N VAL A 96 22.58 -23.37 -17.64
CA VAL A 96 22.10 -23.91 -18.91
C VAL A 96 23.26 -24.65 -19.59
N PRO A 97 23.31 -26.00 -19.52
CA PRO A 97 24.47 -26.76 -20.01
C PRO A 97 24.77 -26.54 -21.49
N GLY A 98 23.72 -26.40 -22.31
CA GLY A 98 23.90 -26.13 -23.74
C GLY A 98 24.59 -24.79 -24.04
N PHE A 99 24.47 -23.80 -23.14
CA PHE A 99 25.23 -22.55 -23.27
C PHE A 99 26.70 -22.75 -22.87
N ASP A 100 26.97 -23.54 -21.84
CA ASP A 100 28.35 -23.86 -21.41
C ASP A 100 29.11 -24.56 -22.53
N GLU A 101 28.51 -25.59 -23.15
CA GLU A 101 29.07 -26.29 -24.31
C GLU A 101 29.27 -25.36 -25.51
N TYR A 102 28.29 -24.50 -25.79
CA TYR A 102 28.38 -23.52 -26.89
C TYR A 102 29.51 -22.51 -26.67
N PHE A 103 29.62 -21.95 -25.46
CA PHE A 103 30.57 -20.89 -25.14
C PHE A 103 32.00 -21.41 -25.03
N THR A 104 32.21 -22.52 -24.33
CA THR A 104 33.54 -23.15 -24.18
C THR A 104 34.09 -23.71 -25.49
N SER A 105 33.22 -24.05 -26.44
CA SER A 105 33.64 -24.45 -27.79
C SER A 105 34.03 -23.27 -28.70
N ARG A 106 33.85 -22.00 -28.28
CA ARG A 106 34.22 -20.84 -29.09
C ARG A 106 35.73 -20.65 -29.14
N SER A 107 36.22 -20.26 -30.31
CA SER A 107 37.61 -19.90 -30.57
C SER A 107 37.66 -18.72 -31.54
N LEU A 108 38.80 -18.04 -31.61
CA LEU A 108 39.04 -16.94 -32.54
C LEU A 108 38.78 -17.33 -34.01
N GLU A 109 38.98 -18.59 -34.37
CA GLU A 109 38.76 -19.10 -35.72
C GLU A 109 37.26 -19.28 -36.04
N ASN A 110 36.49 -19.74 -35.06
CA ASN A 110 35.10 -20.16 -35.27
C ASN A 110 34.05 -19.08 -34.92
N ASN A 111 34.45 -17.98 -34.27
CA ASN A 111 33.54 -16.93 -33.85
C ASN A 111 33.84 -15.58 -34.53
N ARG A 112 33.56 -15.50 -35.84
CA ARG A 112 33.69 -14.25 -36.61
C ARG A 112 32.46 -13.34 -36.56
N ARG A 113 31.36 -13.82 -35.96
CA ARG A 113 30.09 -13.09 -35.89
C ARG A 113 30.13 -11.97 -34.84
N ASN A 114 30.79 -12.22 -33.71
CA ASN A 114 30.91 -11.25 -32.64
C ASN A 114 32.17 -10.39 -32.85
N ARG A 115 31.98 -9.10 -33.12
CA ARG A 115 33.08 -8.17 -33.41
C ARG A 115 34.00 -7.92 -32.21
N TRP A 116 33.46 -8.02 -30.99
CA TRP A 116 34.20 -7.78 -29.75
C TRP A 116 34.86 -9.04 -29.17
N PHE A 117 34.77 -10.17 -29.88
CA PHE A 117 35.30 -11.43 -29.37
C PHE A 117 36.83 -11.45 -29.35
N HIS A 118 37.47 -10.63 -30.19
CA HIS A 118 38.93 -10.47 -30.21
C HIS A 118 39.43 -9.77 -28.94
N GLU A 119 38.79 -8.67 -28.55
CA GLU A 119 39.11 -7.90 -27.35
C GLU A 119 38.83 -8.70 -26.08
N PHE A 120 37.70 -9.42 -26.04
CA PHE A 120 37.40 -10.35 -24.96
C PHE A 120 38.50 -11.41 -24.81
N TRP A 121 38.99 -11.97 -25.91
CA TRP A 121 40.03 -13.01 -25.87
C TRP A 121 41.38 -12.48 -25.37
N GLU A 122 41.75 -11.26 -25.77
CA GLU A 122 42.97 -10.60 -25.29
C GLU A 122 42.92 -10.34 -23.78
N GLU A 123 41.76 -9.92 -23.26
CA GLU A 123 41.55 -9.65 -21.83
C GLU A 123 41.49 -10.94 -21.00
N ASP A 124 40.73 -11.94 -21.43
CA ASP A 124 40.50 -13.20 -20.70
C ASP A 124 41.77 -14.05 -20.57
N PHE A 125 42.60 -14.08 -21.63
CA PHE A 125 43.87 -14.81 -21.65
C PHE A 125 45.09 -13.92 -21.36
N ASN A 126 44.90 -12.63 -21.09
CA ASN A 126 45.95 -11.64 -20.85
C ASN A 126 47.07 -11.68 -21.91
N CYS A 127 46.69 -11.69 -23.18
CA CYS A 127 47.58 -11.79 -24.34
C CYS A 127 47.22 -10.74 -25.40
N ARG A 128 48.05 -10.57 -26.43
CA ARG A 128 47.73 -9.71 -27.59
C ARG A 128 47.72 -10.47 -28.90
N LEU A 129 46.73 -10.21 -29.74
CA LEU A 129 46.60 -10.71 -31.12
C LEU A 129 47.59 -9.99 -32.05
N CYS A 130 47.78 -8.68 -31.83
CA CYS A 130 48.68 -7.83 -32.59
C CYS A 130 49.65 -7.08 -31.65
N GLY A 131 50.96 -7.31 -31.81
CA GLY A 131 52.00 -6.61 -31.06
C GLY A 131 53.32 -7.37 -30.94
N SER A 132 54.41 -6.65 -30.63
CA SER A 132 55.75 -7.22 -30.35
C SER A 132 55.90 -7.75 -28.91
N LEU A 133 54.91 -7.51 -28.03
CA LEU A 133 54.94 -7.99 -26.66
C LEU A 133 54.56 -9.48 -26.58
N THR A 134 55.25 -10.22 -25.73
CA THR A 134 54.89 -11.57 -25.29
C THR A 134 53.92 -11.47 -24.10
N PRO A 135 52.86 -12.29 -24.01
CA PRO A 135 52.48 -13.43 -24.86
C PRO A 135 51.55 -13.09 -26.04
N LYS A 136 51.72 -13.82 -27.17
CA LYS A 136 50.84 -13.71 -28.37
C LYS A 136 49.65 -14.67 -28.25
N CYS A 137 48.45 -14.17 -28.54
CA CYS A 137 47.24 -14.99 -28.63
C CYS A 137 47.19 -15.76 -29.96
N GLY A 138 46.55 -16.94 -29.98
CA GLY A 138 46.18 -17.65 -31.20
C GLY A 138 47.13 -18.78 -31.61
N ALA A 139 47.83 -19.37 -30.64
CA ALA A 139 48.65 -20.57 -30.88
C ALA A 139 47.81 -21.86 -30.94
N GLY A 140 46.47 -21.77 -30.85
CA GLY A 140 45.53 -22.89 -30.86
C GLY A 140 45.55 -23.71 -29.57
N ARG A 141 46.15 -23.18 -28.51
CA ARG A 141 46.31 -23.86 -27.21
C ARG A 141 45.29 -23.39 -26.19
N GLU A 142 44.78 -22.17 -26.35
CA GLU A 142 43.93 -21.48 -25.40
C GLU A 142 42.47 -21.95 -25.51
N ARG A 143 41.90 -22.45 -24.42
CA ARG A 143 40.49 -22.85 -24.33
C ARG A 143 39.80 -22.25 -23.12
N ILE A 144 38.64 -21.66 -23.35
CA ILE A 144 37.78 -21.09 -22.30
C ILE A 144 37.37 -22.18 -21.32
N GLY A 145 37.54 -21.92 -20.02
CA GLY A 145 37.20 -22.85 -18.93
C GLY A 145 38.26 -23.90 -18.62
N ARG A 146 39.27 -24.07 -19.47
CA ARG A 146 40.45 -24.91 -19.19
C ARG A 146 41.68 -24.06 -18.89
N ASP A 147 41.97 -23.11 -19.77
CA ASP A 147 43.14 -22.25 -19.72
C ASP A 147 42.78 -20.83 -19.24
N SER A 148 41.48 -20.52 -19.14
CA SER A 148 40.93 -19.33 -18.47
C SER A 148 39.80 -19.73 -17.51
N PRO A 149 39.57 -18.97 -16.42
CA PRO A 149 38.47 -19.24 -15.50
C PRO A 149 37.14 -18.99 -16.20
N TYR A 150 36.24 -19.97 -16.16
CA TYR A 150 34.89 -19.84 -16.68
C TYR A 150 33.87 -20.15 -15.59
N GLU A 151 33.01 -19.18 -15.32
CA GLU A 151 31.80 -19.36 -14.54
C GLU A 151 30.63 -18.75 -15.32
N GLN A 152 29.58 -19.54 -15.56
CA GLN A 152 28.41 -19.05 -16.27
C GLN A 152 27.73 -17.95 -15.46
N GLU A 153 27.59 -16.75 -16.05
CA GLU A 153 26.81 -15.71 -15.38
C GLU A 153 25.34 -16.15 -15.34
N GLY A 154 24.78 -16.27 -14.14
CA GLY A 154 23.48 -16.92 -13.99
C GLY A 154 22.27 -16.06 -14.35
N LYS A 155 22.47 -14.88 -14.98
CA LYS A 155 21.39 -14.20 -15.70
C LYS A 155 21.17 -14.75 -17.12
N VAL A 156 22.07 -15.63 -17.62
CA VAL A 156 22.00 -16.25 -18.95
C VAL A 156 20.66 -16.93 -19.22
N GLN A 157 20.13 -17.69 -18.25
CA GLN A 157 18.83 -18.36 -18.38
C GLN A 157 17.71 -17.38 -18.75
N PHE A 158 17.63 -16.23 -18.06
CA PHE A 158 16.57 -15.24 -18.30
C PHE A 158 16.66 -14.63 -19.70
N VAL A 159 17.86 -14.48 -20.25
CA VAL A 159 18.05 -13.99 -21.63
C VAL A 159 17.54 -15.01 -22.64
N ILE A 160 17.86 -16.28 -22.43
CA ILE A 160 17.38 -17.38 -23.30
C ILE A 160 15.85 -17.48 -23.24
N ASP A 161 15.28 -17.43 -22.04
CA ASP A 161 13.84 -17.50 -21.81
C ASP A 161 13.10 -16.29 -22.42
N ALA A 162 13.70 -15.09 -22.39
CA ALA A 162 13.15 -13.90 -23.04
C ALA A 162 13.11 -14.03 -24.58
N VAL A 163 14.17 -14.56 -25.19
CA VAL A 163 14.21 -14.82 -26.63
C VAL A 163 13.17 -15.89 -27.01
N LEU A 164 13.04 -16.95 -26.21
CA LEU A 164 12.01 -17.98 -26.38
C LEU A 164 10.59 -17.41 -26.25
N ALA A 165 10.35 -16.51 -25.30
CA ALA A 165 9.06 -15.84 -25.14
C ALA A 165 8.69 -15.03 -26.38
N MET A 166 9.63 -14.24 -26.92
CA MET A 166 9.39 -13.51 -28.17
C MET A 166 9.16 -14.45 -29.36
N ALA A 167 9.98 -15.49 -29.50
CA ALA A 167 9.83 -16.46 -30.59
C ALA A 167 8.46 -17.16 -30.53
N ARG A 168 8.00 -17.57 -29.35
CA ARG A 168 6.69 -18.20 -29.15
C ARG A 168 5.54 -17.21 -29.37
N GLY A 169 5.68 -15.97 -28.91
CA GLY A 169 4.71 -14.90 -29.16
C GLY A 169 4.53 -14.63 -30.65
N LEU A 170 5.64 -14.52 -31.39
CA LEU A 170 5.63 -14.37 -32.85
C LEU A 170 5.04 -15.59 -33.55
N HIS A 171 5.38 -16.80 -33.09
CA HIS A 171 4.86 -18.05 -33.66
C HIS A 171 3.34 -18.18 -33.50
N ASN A 172 2.81 -17.80 -32.32
CA ASN A 172 1.36 -17.81 -32.09
C ASN A 172 0.66 -16.78 -32.97
N LEU A 173 1.21 -15.57 -33.07
CA LEU A 173 0.69 -14.53 -33.96
C LEU A 173 0.74 -14.97 -35.43
N LEU A 174 1.83 -15.62 -35.86
CA LEU A 174 1.99 -16.15 -37.22
C LEU A 174 0.93 -17.21 -37.53
N ARG A 175 0.65 -18.12 -36.60
CA ARG A 175 -0.38 -19.17 -36.77
C ARG A 175 -1.78 -18.58 -36.90
N GLU A 176 -2.09 -17.51 -36.17
CA GLU A 176 -3.37 -16.81 -36.28
C GLU A 176 -3.48 -16.01 -37.58
N ALA A 177 -2.43 -15.25 -37.94
CA ALA A 177 -2.46 -14.34 -39.07
C ALA A 177 -2.25 -15.04 -40.43
N CYS A 178 -1.48 -16.13 -40.46
CA CYS A 178 -1.01 -16.82 -41.66
C CYS A 178 -1.22 -18.36 -41.54
N PRO A 179 -2.46 -18.87 -41.64
CA PRO A 179 -2.75 -20.31 -41.48
C PRO A 179 -2.13 -21.21 -42.56
N GLY A 180 -1.72 -20.64 -43.71
CA GLY A 180 -1.02 -21.36 -44.79
C GLY A 180 0.46 -21.66 -44.53
N GLY A 181 1.00 -21.21 -43.39
CA GLY A 181 2.42 -21.33 -43.07
C GLY A 181 3.29 -20.26 -43.76
N GLY A 182 4.49 -20.03 -43.21
CA GLY A 182 5.40 -19.00 -43.69
C GLY A 182 4.96 -17.57 -43.36
N LEU A 183 5.78 -16.59 -43.76
CA LEU A 183 5.51 -15.17 -43.55
C LEU A 183 4.50 -14.68 -44.60
N CYS A 184 3.39 -14.06 -44.16
CA CYS A 184 2.39 -13.47 -45.04
C CYS A 184 2.35 -11.92 -44.90
N PRO A 185 1.72 -11.18 -45.83
CA PRO A 185 1.71 -9.72 -45.82
C PRO A 185 1.14 -9.07 -44.54
N ARG A 186 0.34 -9.81 -43.76
CA ARG A 186 -0.19 -9.35 -42.46
C ARG A 186 0.85 -9.31 -41.34
N MET A 187 2.02 -9.90 -41.57
CA MET A 187 3.14 -9.98 -40.62
C MET A 187 4.32 -9.11 -41.05
N ASP A 188 4.16 -8.26 -42.07
CA ASP A 188 5.21 -7.38 -42.59
C ASP A 188 4.70 -5.92 -42.74
N PRO A 189 4.82 -5.08 -41.68
CA PRO A 189 5.29 -5.41 -40.33
C PRO A 189 4.17 -6.03 -39.45
N PRO A 190 4.53 -6.78 -38.39
CA PRO A 190 3.54 -7.37 -37.48
C PRO A 190 2.87 -6.30 -36.61
N ASP A 191 1.58 -6.48 -36.30
CA ASP A 191 0.88 -5.61 -35.36
C ASP A 191 1.38 -5.82 -33.92
N GLY A 192 2.04 -4.79 -33.38
CA GLY A 192 2.62 -4.81 -32.04
C GLY A 192 1.61 -5.02 -30.91
N ARG A 193 0.36 -4.55 -31.06
CA ARG A 193 -0.68 -4.76 -30.02
C ARG A 193 -1.11 -6.22 -29.96
N SER A 194 -1.28 -6.84 -31.12
CA SER A 194 -1.59 -8.26 -31.23
C SER A 194 -0.43 -9.12 -30.75
N LEU A 195 0.82 -8.75 -31.08
CA LEU A 195 2.00 -9.44 -30.57
C LEU A 195 2.10 -9.37 -29.04
N LEU A 196 1.88 -8.19 -28.44
CA LEU A 196 1.91 -8.03 -26.99
C LEU A 196 0.85 -8.88 -26.28
N ARG A 197 -0.36 -8.98 -26.84
CA ARG A 197 -1.41 -9.86 -26.31
C ARG A 197 -0.95 -11.33 -26.28
N HIS A 198 -0.34 -11.80 -27.37
CA HIS A 198 0.18 -13.16 -27.46
C HIS A 198 1.33 -13.43 -26.49
N ILE A 199 2.21 -12.46 -26.26
CA ILE A 199 3.30 -12.58 -25.29
C ILE A 199 2.75 -12.68 -23.86
N ARG A 200 1.78 -11.83 -23.51
CA ARG A 200 1.18 -11.82 -22.16
C ARG A 200 0.40 -13.10 -21.84
N SER A 201 -0.12 -13.80 -22.85
CA SER A 201 -0.85 -15.05 -22.69
C SER A 201 0.04 -16.31 -22.75
N LEU A 202 1.37 -16.16 -22.77
CA LEU A 202 2.27 -17.32 -22.81
C LEU A 202 2.30 -18.06 -21.48
N ASP A 203 2.29 -19.39 -21.58
CA ASP A 203 2.59 -20.32 -20.50
C ASP A 203 3.41 -21.48 -21.09
N PHE A 204 4.70 -21.51 -20.76
CA PHE A 204 5.60 -22.57 -21.22
C PHE A 204 6.76 -22.79 -20.25
N ASN A 205 7.36 -23.99 -20.28
CA ASN A 205 8.61 -24.25 -19.56
C ASN A 205 9.80 -23.66 -20.32
N GLY A 206 10.54 -22.80 -19.63
CA GLY A 206 11.79 -22.22 -20.10
C GLY A 206 12.93 -23.23 -20.20
N SER A 207 14.10 -22.73 -20.59
CA SER A 207 15.33 -23.48 -20.82
C SER A 207 15.82 -24.31 -19.62
N ALA A 208 15.52 -23.87 -18.41
CA ALA A 208 15.84 -24.58 -17.16
C ALA A 208 14.65 -25.36 -16.54
N GLY A 209 13.55 -25.54 -17.28
CA GLY A 209 12.35 -26.21 -16.77
C GLY A 209 11.51 -25.35 -15.81
N THR A 210 11.84 -24.07 -15.63
CA THR A 210 11.01 -23.11 -14.88
C THR A 210 9.89 -22.55 -15.78
N PRO A 211 8.64 -22.48 -15.30
CA PRO A 211 7.55 -21.93 -16.09
C PRO A 211 7.73 -20.41 -16.27
N VAL A 212 7.56 -19.95 -17.51
CA VAL A 212 7.59 -18.55 -17.93
C VAL A 212 6.15 -18.10 -18.15
N THR A 213 5.66 -17.27 -17.24
CA THR A 213 4.31 -16.71 -17.25
C THR A 213 4.34 -15.23 -16.87
N PHE A 214 3.30 -14.49 -17.24
CA PHE A 214 3.19 -13.05 -16.99
C PHE A 214 1.89 -12.71 -16.26
N ASN A 215 1.95 -11.72 -15.35
CA ASN A 215 0.76 -11.16 -14.71
C ASN A 215 0.10 -10.07 -15.60
N GLU A 216 -0.94 -9.42 -15.09
CA GLU A 216 -1.69 -8.35 -15.80
C GLU A 216 -0.81 -7.16 -16.23
N ASN A 217 0.26 -6.88 -15.46
CA ASN A 217 1.22 -5.81 -15.76
C ASN A 217 2.26 -6.25 -16.80
N GLY A 218 2.42 -7.55 -17.03
CA GLY A 218 3.48 -8.13 -17.88
C GLY A 218 4.72 -8.54 -17.11
N ASP A 219 4.65 -8.65 -15.78
CA ASP A 219 5.76 -9.10 -14.93
C ASP A 219 5.71 -10.61 -14.71
N ALA A 220 6.89 -11.23 -14.73
CA ALA A 220 7.03 -12.62 -14.30
C ALA A 220 7.02 -12.73 -12.77
N PRO A 221 6.46 -13.81 -12.19
CA PRO A 221 6.46 -14.01 -10.75
C PRO A 221 7.89 -14.14 -10.21
N GLY A 222 8.25 -13.28 -9.25
CA GLY A 222 9.57 -13.29 -8.63
C GLY A 222 9.87 -14.60 -7.89
N ARG A 223 11.09 -15.10 -8.07
CA ARG A 223 11.62 -16.27 -7.35
C ARG A 223 13.05 -15.96 -6.98
N TYR A 224 13.40 -16.05 -5.70
CA TYR A 224 14.72 -15.71 -5.21
C TYR A 224 15.26 -16.81 -4.31
N ASP A 225 16.55 -17.07 -4.42
CA ASP A 225 17.33 -17.77 -3.41
C ASP A 225 18.01 -16.75 -2.51
N ILE A 226 18.14 -17.09 -1.24
CA ILE A 226 18.71 -16.24 -0.19
C ILE A 226 20.01 -16.88 0.25
N PHE A 227 21.08 -16.10 0.20
CA PHE A 227 22.41 -16.53 0.58
C PHE A 227 22.89 -15.74 1.79
N GLN A 228 23.72 -16.39 2.60
CA GLN A 228 24.48 -15.73 3.65
C GLN A 228 25.97 -15.92 3.37
N PHE A 229 26.72 -14.82 3.41
CA PHE A 229 28.17 -14.88 3.30
C PHE A 229 28.78 -15.35 4.62
N GLN A 230 29.53 -16.45 4.57
CA GLN A 230 30.21 -17.04 5.71
C GLN A 230 31.69 -17.11 5.40
N GLY A 231 32.48 -16.27 6.06
CA GLY A 231 33.91 -16.18 5.83
C GLY A 231 34.68 -15.64 7.03
N GLY A 232 35.95 -16.01 7.11
CA GLY A 232 36.91 -15.50 8.08
C GLY A 232 38.35 -15.92 7.79
N ASN A 233 39.30 -15.03 8.12
CA ASN A 233 40.74 -15.22 7.90
C ASN A 233 41.10 -15.59 6.44
N GLY A 234 40.68 -14.77 5.49
CA GLY A 234 41.09 -14.88 4.07
C GLY A 234 40.39 -15.97 3.25
N SER A 235 39.37 -16.64 3.80
CA SER A 235 38.50 -17.54 3.03
C SER A 235 37.03 -17.31 3.38
N GLY A 236 36.15 -17.33 2.37
CA GLY A 236 34.72 -17.13 2.57
C GLY A 236 33.91 -17.69 1.42
N THR A 237 32.73 -18.21 1.73
CA THR A 237 31.81 -18.77 0.74
C THR A 237 30.37 -18.37 1.05
N TYR A 238 29.55 -18.30 -0.01
CA TYR A 238 28.11 -18.11 0.13
C TYR A 238 27.43 -19.43 0.42
N ARG A 239 26.61 -19.46 1.48
CA ARG A 239 25.76 -20.59 1.79
C ARG A 239 24.29 -20.24 1.54
N HIS A 240 23.56 -21.17 0.93
CA HIS A 240 22.12 -21.05 0.76
C HIS A 240 21.44 -21.15 2.14
N VAL A 241 20.60 -20.19 2.48
CA VAL A 241 19.91 -20.12 3.79
C VAL A 241 18.39 -20.04 3.68
N GLY A 242 17.87 -19.91 2.46
CA GLY A 242 16.43 -19.86 2.24
C GLY A 242 16.05 -19.53 0.81
N GLN A 243 14.75 -19.45 0.57
CA GLN A 243 14.19 -19.08 -0.72
C GLN A 243 12.91 -18.26 -0.53
N TRP A 244 12.61 -17.43 -1.51
CA TRP A 244 11.37 -16.68 -1.62
C TRP A 244 10.65 -17.08 -2.90
N VAL A 245 9.49 -17.71 -2.75
CA VAL A 245 8.57 -18.06 -3.84
C VAL A 245 7.16 -17.80 -3.34
N GLN A 246 6.59 -16.64 -3.69
CA GLN A 246 5.30 -16.16 -3.18
C GLN A 246 5.20 -16.07 -1.64
N GLY A 247 6.32 -16.20 -0.94
CA GLY A 247 6.43 -16.27 0.51
C GLY A 247 7.85 -16.62 0.92
N LEU A 248 8.27 -16.13 2.09
CA LEU A 248 9.62 -16.32 2.62
C LEU A 248 9.72 -17.67 3.33
N ARG A 249 10.68 -18.51 2.91
CA ARG A 249 11.03 -19.78 3.57
C ARG A 249 12.51 -19.75 3.94
N LEU A 250 12.79 -19.57 5.23
CA LEU A 250 14.15 -19.59 5.76
C LEU A 250 14.42 -20.94 6.43
N GLN A 251 15.62 -21.49 6.22
CA GLN A 251 16.10 -22.66 6.94
C GLN A 251 16.66 -22.21 8.30
N VAL A 252 15.77 -21.90 9.25
CA VAL A 252 16.16 -21.46 10.60
C VAL A 252 16.51 -22.69 11.44
N GLY A 253 17.77 -22.79 11.90
CA GLY A 253 18.21 -23.85 12.82
C GLY A 253 19.12 -24.94 12.20
N ALA A 254 19.60 -24.76 10.98
CA ALA A 254 20.67 -25.60 10.46
C ALA A 254 22.01 -25.25 11.15
N PRO A 255 22.93 -26.22 11.37
CA PRO A 255 24.27 -25.95 11.92
C PRO A 255 25.11 -25.00 11.05
N SER A 256 24.61 -24.68 9.86
CA SER A 256 25.16 -23.73 8.90
C SER A 256 24.68 -22.28 9.06
N THR A 257 23.78 -21.93 9.98
CA THR A 257 23.31 -20.53 10.14
C THR A 257 23.87 -19.88 11.40
N HIS A 258 24.88 -19.02 11.27
CA HIS A 258 25.34 -18.15 12.35
C HIS A 258 24.51 -16.86 12.36
N TRP A 259 23.42 -16.86 13.11
CA TRP A 259 22.73 -15.63 13.48
C TRP A 259 23.35 -15.11 14.78
N VAL A 260 23.89 -13.90 14.76
CA VAL A 260 24.09 -13.13 16.00
C VAL A 260 22.81 -12.29 16.15
N PRO A 261 21.82 -12.72 16.96
CA PRO A 261 20.57 -11.98 17.05
C PRO A 261 20.81 -10.67 17.82
N PRO A 262 20.42 -9.50 17.27
CA PRO A 262 20.16 -8.35 18.11
C PRO A 262 18.87 -8.61 18.89
N ARG A 263 18.96 -8.55 20.21
CA ARG A 263 17.78 -8.52 21.10
C ARG A 263 17.00 -7.24 20.85
N SER A 264 15.88 -7.32 20.13
CA SER A 264 14.75 -6.41 20.38
C SER A 264 13.46 -6.94 19.76
N THR A 265 12.66 -7.59 20.60
CA THR A 265 11.21 -7.69 20.45
C THR A 265 10.58 -6.32 20.74
N GLY A 266 9.76 -5.77 19.83
CA GLY A 266 8.77 -4.74 20.18
C GLY A 266 8.88 -3.32 19.60
N SER A 267 9.51 -3.10 18.44
CA SER A 267 9.88 -1.75 17.96
C SER A 267 8.79 -0.90 17.24
N ARG A 268 7.54 -1.36 17.08
CA ARG A 268 6.54 -0.65 16.23
C ARG A 268 6.12 0.73 16.77
N TRP A 269 6.33 1.02 18.05
CA TRP A 269 5.72 2.18 18.75
C TRP A 269 6.74 3.15 19.34
N LEU A 270 8.01 3.07 18.89
CA LEU A 270 9.10 3.84 19.47
C LEU A 270 9.69 4.82 18.46
N ARG A 271 10.04 6.00 18.94
CA ARG A 271 10.81 7.03 18.24
C ARG A 271 12.19 7.17 18.88
N PRO A 272 13.22 7.58 18.13
CA PRO A 272 14.54 7.80 18.72
C PRO A 272 14.50 8.95 19.76
N THR A 273 15.38 8.89 20.75
CA THR A 273 15.70 10.04 21.61
C THR A 273 16.35 11.15 20.77
N PRO A 274 16.36 12.42 21.22
CA PRO A 274 17.07 13.50 20.53
C PRO A 274 18.54 13.15 20.26
N ASP A 275 19.16 12.46 21.22
CA ASP A 275 20.55 11.99 21.14
C ASP A 275 20.70 10.69 20.34
N ARG A 276 19.60 10.13 19.82
CA ARG A 276 19.50 8.90 19.01
C ARG A 276 20.13 7.66 19.65
N THR A 277 20.25 7.66 20.96
CA THR A 277 20.87 6.59 21.78
C THR A 277 19.90 5.51 22.21
N ALA A 278 18.61 5.83 22.31
CA ALA A 278 17.59 4.93 22.77
C ALA A 278 16.28 5.14 22.00
N CYS A 279 15.42 4.12 22.05
CA CYS A 279 14.07 4.18 21.53
C CYS A 279 13.14 4.54 22.71
N ARG A 280 12.42 5.67 22.60
CA ARG A 280 11.40 6.09 23.57
C ARG A 280 10.00 5.98 22.96
N PRO A 281 8.95 5.72 23.76
CA PRO A 281 7.60 5.59 23.21
C PRO A 281 7.15 6.89 22.53
N THR A 282 6.51 6.74 21.38
CA THR A 282 5.91 7.87 20.67
C THR A 282 4.69 8.37 21.45
N PRO A 283 4.59 9.68 21.74
CA PRO A 283 3.45 10.22 22.49
C PRO A 283 2.15 10.04 21.70
N VAL A 284 1.09 9.65 22.39
CA VAL A 284 -0.22 9.47 21.80
C VAL A 284 -1.05 10.74 22.00
N LEU A 285 -1.46 11.35 20.89
CA LEU A 285 -2.47 12.38 20.86
C LEU A 285 -3.85 11.76 21.05
N ARG A 286 -4.59 12.39 21.94
CA ARG A 286 -6.01 12.14 22.18
C ARG A 286 -6.71 13.48 22.21
N LEU A 287 -7.88 13.54 21.61
CA LEU A 287 -8.72 14.73 21.64
C LEU A 287 -9.22 14.93 23.07
N ARG A 288 -8.81 16.03 23.70
CA ARG A 288 -9.28 16.41 25.04
C ARG A 288 -10.44 17.38 24.90
N TRP A 289 -11.36 17.36 25.86
CA TRP A 289 -12.50 18.28 25.91
C TRP A 289 -12.11 19.76 25.92
N ALA A 290 -10.90 20.09 26.39
CA ALA A 290 -10.37 21.44 26.45
C ALA A 290 -9.68 21.89 25.14
N ASP A 291 -9.46 20.99 24.19
CA ASP A 291 -8.80 21.37 22.93
C ASP A 291 -9.73 22.27 22.10
N PRO A 292 -9.24 23.36 21.49
CA PRO A 292 -10.07 24.30 20.72
C PRO A 292 -10.90 23.62 19.63
N TRP A 293 -10.32 22.59 18.99
CA TRP A 293 -10.96 21.79 17.95
C TRP A 293 -12.14 20.94 18.46
N ALA A 294 -12.15 20.57 19.74
CA ALA A 294 -13.26 19.86 20.39
C ALA A 294 -14.29 20.84 20.98
N ALA A 295 -13.85 21.98 21.48
CA ALA A 295 -14.71 22.96 22.15
C ALA A 295 -15.78 23.53 21.21
N VAL A 296 -15.44 23.84 19.95
CA VAL A 296 -16.38 24.44 18.98
C VAL A 296 -17.55 23.48 18.65
N PRO A 297 -17.33 22.22 18.24
CA PRO A 297 -18.44 21.28 18.01
C PRO A 297 -19.28 21.01 19.26
N VAL A 298 -18.65 20.93 20.43
CA VAL A 298 -19.36 20.69 21.70
C VAL A 298 -20.27 21.87 22.04
N ALA A 299 -19.83 23.12 21.89
CA ALA A 299 -20.64 24.30 22.13
C ALA A 299 -21.84 24.40 21.18
N LEU A 300 -21.65 24.03 19.90
CA LEU A 300 -22.74 23.99 18.93
C LEU A 300 -23.74 22.86 19.26
N ALA A 301 -23.25 21.70 19.70
CA ALA A 301 -24.11 20.58 20.08
C ALA A 301 -24.91 20.87 21.38
N THR A 302 -24.31 21.54 22.37
CA THR A 302 -25.04 21.96 23.58
C THR A 302 -26.11 22.99 23.24
N ALA A 303 -25.81 23.99 22.41
CA ALA A 303 -26.80 24.96 21.95
C ALA A 303 -27.92 24.30 21.12
N GLY A 304 -27.59 23.31 20.28
CA GLY A 304 -28.57 22.53 19.53
C GLY A 304 -29.50 21.71 20.43
N LEU A 305 -28.96 21.06 21.46
CA LEU A 305 -29.75 20.30 22.43
C LEU A 305 -30.66 21.19 23.28
N THR A 306 -30.19 22.36 23.72
CA THR A 306 -31.03 23.30 24.49
C THR A 306 -32.15 23.88 23.62
N ALA A 307 -31.86 24.24 22.37
CA ALA A 307 -32.88 24.68 21.42
C ALA A 307 -33.91 23.57 21.13
N THR A 308 -33.44 22.33 20.93
CA THR A 308 -34.32 21.17 20.71
C THR A 308 -35.22 20.91 21.93
N GLY A 309 -34.65 20.97 23.13
CA GLY A 309 -35.40 20.83 24.39
C GLY A 309 -36.45 21.93 24.57
N PHE A 310 -36.12 23.18 24.22
CA PHE A 310 -37.08 24.29 24.24
C PHE A 310 -38.26 24.07 23.28
N VAL A 311 -37.98 23.60 22.06
CA VAL A 311 -39.03 23.27 21.07
C VAL A 311 -39.90 22.12 21.57
N VAL A 312 -39.31 21.04 22.11
CA VAL A 312 -40.06 19.93 22.70
C VAL A 312 -40.95 20.40 23.85
N ALA A 313 -40.41 21.19 24.79
CA ALA A 313 -41.18 21.72 25.91
C ALA A 313 -42.36 22.59 25.44
N THR A 314 -42.17 23.39 24.39
CA THR A 314 -43.22 24.20 23.78
C THR A 314 -44.31 23.33 23.15
N LEU A 315 -43.93 22.29 22.39
CA LEU A 315 -44.89 21.36 21.79
C LEU A 315 -45.68 20.55 22.81
N VAL A 316 -45.05 20.17 23.93
CA VAL A 316 -45.72 19.49 25.05
C VAL A 316 -46.68 20.44 25.77
N LYS A 317 -46.27 21.68 26.05
CA LYS A 317 -47.12 22.68 26.72
C LYS A 317 -48.35 23.06 25.89
N TYR A 318 -48.19 23.20 24.57
CA TYR A 318 -49.26 23.57 23.64
C TYR A 318 -49.83 22.37 22.88
N HIS A 319 -49.72 21.17 23.44
CA HIS A 319 -50.06 19.89 22.81
C HIS A 319 -51.51 19.80 22.29
N ASP A 320 -52.43 20.52 22.94
CA ASP A 320 -53.85 20.50 22.60
C ASP A 320 -54.31 21.54 21.57
N THR A 321 -53.43 22.44 21.16
CA THR A 321 -53.76 23.46 20.16
C THR A 321 -54.09 22.85 18.79
N PRO A 322 -55.07 23.39 18.05
CA PRO A 322 -55.49 22.83 16.75
C PRO A 322 -54.37 22.83 15.72
N ILE A 323 -53.44 23.79 15.81
CA ILE A 323 -52.25 23.89 14.95
C ILE A 323 -51.33 22.67 15.15
N VAL A 324 -51.03 22.31 16.41
CA VAL A 324 -50.16 21.17 16.73
C VAL A 324 -50.84 19.85 16.38
N LYS A 325 -52.16 19.73 16.56
CA LYS A 325 -52.94 18.55 16.14
C LYS A 325 -52.91 18.32 14.62
N ALA A 326 -52.96 19.38 13.82
CA ALA A 326 -52.91 19.29 12.36
C ALA A 326 -51.53 18.87 11.82
N MET A 327 -50.44 19.29 12.48
CA MET A 327 -49.04 19.09 12.07
C MET A 327 -48.54 17.63 12.08
N GLY A 328 -49.31 16.66 12.60
CA GLY A 328 -48.84 15.28 12.78
C GLY A 328 -47.83 15.16 13.94
N ARG A 329 -48.37 15.17 15.16
CA ARG A 329 -47.61 15.24 16.43
C ARG A 329 -46.58 14.13 16.57
N GLU A 330 -46.98 12.89 16.33
CA GLU A 330 -46.11 11.71 16.51
C GLU A 330 -44.84 11.79 15.64
N LEU A 331 -44.99 12.10 14.35
CA LEU A 331 -43.86 12.23 13.43
C LEU A 331 -42.95 13.41 13.78
N SER A 332 -43.53 14.48 14.34
CA SER A 332 -42.76 15.66 14.77
C SER A 332 -41.92 15.38 16.02
N TYR A 333 -42.44 14.58 16.97
CA TYR A 333 -41.64 14.09 18.10
C TYR A 333 -40.53 13.13 17.66
N VAL A 334 -40.80 12.22 16.73
CA VAL A 334 -39.77 11.32 16.17
C VAL A 334 -38.67 12.11 15.46
N LEU A 335 -39.05 13.14 14.70
CA LEU A 335 -38.10 14.05 14.06
C LEU A 335 -37.19 14.75 15.08
N LEU A 336 -37.77 15.33 16.13
CA LEU A 336 -37.03 16.01 17.19
C LEU A 336 -36.13 15.05 17.98
N ALA A 337 -36.57 13.81 18.20
CA ALA A 337 -35.74 12.76 18.79
C ALA A 337 -34.54 12.40 17.91
N GLY A 338 -34.73 12.32 16.59
CA GLY A 338 -33.64 12.15 15.62
C GLY A 338 -32.62 13.29 15.68
N ILE A 339 -33.10 14.54 15.69
CA ILE A 339 -32.25 15.74 15.80
C ILE A 339 -31.47 15.76 17.13
N ALA A 340 -32.14 15.46 18.24
CA ALA A 340 -31.48 15.35 19.54
C ALA A 340 -30.39 14.28 19.53
N LEU A 341 -30.64 13.13 18.88
CA LEU A 341 -29.64 12.06 18.73
C LEU A 341 -28.44 12.49 17.87
N VAL A 342 -28.65 13.28 16.81
CA VAL A 342 -27.57 13.85 15.98
C VAL A 342 -26.70 14.84 16.77
N TYR A 343 -27.27 15.64 17.67
CA TYR A 343 -26.45 16.47 18.56
C TYR A 343 -25.78 15.66 19.67
N ALA A 344 -26.43 14.62 20.19
CA ALA A 344 -25.86 13.75 21.22
C ALA A 344 -24.64 12.95 20.73
N ILE A 345 -24.66 12.45 19.48
CA ILE A 345 -23.53 11.70 18.90
C ILE A 345 -22.27 12.58 18.77
N THR A 346 -22.39 13.91 18.69
CA THR A 346 -21.22 14.82 18.71
C THR A 346 -20.38 14.64 19.98
N PHE A 347 -21.01 14.47 21.14
CA PHE A 347 -20.29 14.21 22.40
C PHE A 347 -19.58 12.85 22.37
N VAL A 348 -20.22 11.84 21.79
CA VAL A 348 -19.63 10.50 21.63
C VAL A 348 -18.46 10.52 20.65
N MET A 349 -18.50 11.36 19.60
CA MET A 349 -17.40 11.57 18.65
C MET A 349 -16.19 12.28 19.28
N VAL A 350 -16.42 13.12 20.29
CA VAL A 350 -15.34 13.81 21.03
C VAL A 350 -14.78 12.97 22.19
N ALA A 351 -15.59 12.08 22.77
CA ALA A 351 -15.19 11.25 23.92
C ALA A 351 -13.91 10.43 23.65
N GLU A 352 -13.21 10.04 24.71
CA GLU A 352 -11.97 9.25 24.55
C GLU A 352 -12.28 7.89 23.91
N PRO A 353 -11.57 7.50 22.82
CA PRO A 353 -11.82 6.24 22.13
C PRO A 353 -11.56 5.03 23.02
N GLY A 354 -12.60 4.26 23.31
CA GLY A 354 -12.55 2.96 23.96
C GLY A 354 -13.55 2.02 23.32
N VAL A 355 -13.57 0.74 23.72
CA VAL A 355 -14.43 -0.29 23.11
C VAL A 355 -15.91 0.14 23.07
N GLY A 356 -16.45 0.65 24.19
CA GLY A 356 -17.82 1.13 24.27
C GLY A 356 -18.09 2.38 23.42
N VAL A 357 -17.20 3.37 23.47
CA VAL A 357 -17.33 4.60 22.68
C VAL A 357 -17.26 4.29 21.18
N CYS A 358 -16.38 3.40 20.75
CA CYS A 358 -16.28 2.97 19.37
C CYS A 358 -17.52 2.20 18.90
N ALA A 359 -18.11 1.37 19.77
CA ALA A 359 -19.40 0.73 19.49
C ALA A 359 -20.52 1.77 19.30
N LEU A 360 -20.62 2.73 20.21
CA LEU A 360 -21.61 3.82 20.16
C LEU A 360 -21.45 4.68 18.90
N ARG A 361 -20.20 5.03 18.52
CA ARG A 361 -19.92 5.74 17.26
C ARG A 361 -20.42 4.96 16.06
N ARG A 362 -20.08 3.68 15.94
CA ARG A 362 -20.52 2.82 14.83
C ARG A 362 -22.03 2.67 14.77
N LEU A 363 -22.70 2.55 15.91
CA LEU A 363 -24.14 2.33 15.97
C LEU A 363 -24.94 3.61 15.64
N PHE A 364 -24.53 4.74 16.19
CA PHE A 364 -25.35 5.96 16.18
C PHE A 364 -24.97 6.99 15.12
N LEU A 365 -23.79 6.86 14.46
CA LEU A 365 -23.36 7.80 13.41
C LEU A 365 -24.38 7.94 12.28
N GLY A 366 -24.95 6.83 11.81
CA GLY A 366 -25.98 6.83 10.76
C GLY A 366 -27.42 6.88 11.28
N LEU A 367 -27.66 6.42 12.51
CA LEU A 367 -29.02 6.21 13.03
C LEU A 367 -29.78 7.53 13.23
N GLY A 368 -29.12 8.56 13.79
CA GLY A 368 -29.76 9.87 14.01
C GLY A 368 -30.21 10.52 12.70
N MET A 369 -29.39 10.46 11.66
CA MET A 369 -29.72 10.95 10.32
C MET A 369 -30.85 10.13 9.69
N SER A 370 -30.80 8.80 9.83
CA SER A 370 -31.84 7.92 9.32
C SER A 370 -33.21 8.19 9.96
N ILE A 371 -33.29 8.37 11.28
CA ILE A 371 -34.54 8.68 11.98
C ILE A 371 -35.10 10.03 11.50
N THR A 372 -34.23 11.04 11.41
CA THR A 372 -34.59 12.40 10.97
C THR A 372 -35.17 12.38 9.56
N TYR A 373 -34.46 11.78 8.60
CA TYR A 373 -34.91 11.72 7.20
C TYR A 373 -36.10 10.77 7.00
N ALA A 374 -36.19 9.65 7.71
CA ALA A 374 -37.35 8.77 7.63
C ALA A 374 -38.64 9.46 8.13
N ALA A 375 -38.54 10.25 9.21
CA ALA A 375 -39.66 11.04 9.73
C ALA A 375 -40.08 12.14 8.75
N LEU A 376 -39.12 12.89 8.19
CA LEU A 376 -39.37 13.90 7.16
C LEU A 376 -39.99 13.29 5.89
N LEU A 377 -39.48 12.15 5.42
CA LEU A 377 -40.03 11.44 4.27
C LEU A 377 -41.48 11.06 4.50
N THR A 378 -41.77 10.46 5.65
CA THR A 378 -43.13 10.01 6.01
C THR A 378 -44.08 11.20 6.13
N LYS A 379 -43.60 12.31 6.71
CA LYS A 379 -44.36 13.56 6.84
C LYS A 379 -44.67 14.20 5.49
N THR A 380 -43.68 14.25 4.60
CA THR A 380 -43.79 14.83 3.25
C THR A 380 -44.66 13.95 2.35
N ASN A 381 -44.50 12.62 2.43
CA ASN A 381 -45.33 11.66 1.70
C ASN A 381 -46.80 11.73 2.14
N ARG A 382 -47.08 11.93 3.43
CA ARG A 382 -48.45 12.18 3.92
C ARG A 382 -49.06 13.42 3.26
N ILE A 383 -48.33 14.54 3.20
CA ILE A 383 -48.80 15.77 2.56
C ILE A 383 -49.06 15.52 1.07
N TYR A 384 -48.13 14.86 0.39
CA TYR A 384 -48.26 14.52 -1.03
C TYR A 384 -49.50 13.67 -1.33
N ARG A 385 -49.78 12.61 -0.54
CA ARG A 385 -50.96 11.75 -0.75
C ARG A 385 -52.28 12.50 -0.55
N ILE A 386 -52.33 13.37 0.47
CA ILE A 386 -53.53 14.17 0.77
C ILE A 386 -53.88 15.12 -0.38
N PHE A 387 -52.89 15.82 -0.93
CA PHE A 387 -53.15 16.86 -1.95
C PHE A 387 -53.14 16.34 -3.39
N GLU A 388 -52.35 15.30 -3.70
CA GLU A 388 -52.17 14.84 -5.08
C GLU A 388 -52.95 13.57 -5.41
N GLN A 389 -53.15 12.67 -4.43
CA GLN A 389 -53.86 11.40 -4.63
C GLN A 389 -55.28 11.43 -4.06
N GLY A 390 -55.65 12.45 -3.30
CA GLY A 390 -56.94 12.52 -2.60
C GLY A 390 -57.12 11.43 -1.54
N GLU A 391 -56.05 10.70 -1.21
CA GLU A 391 -56.02 9.65 -0.21
C GLU A 391 -55.44 10.18 1.11
N GLY A 392 -55.98 9.71 2.23
CA GLY A 392 -55.40 10.00 3.54
C GLY A 392 -53.95 9.50 3.65
N GLY A 393 -53.24 9.98 4.68
CA GLY A 393 -51.93 9.42 5.03
C GLY A 393 -52.02 7.90 5.30
N PRO A 394 -50.93 7.14 5.14
CA PRO A 394 -50.95 5.71 5.44
C PRO A 394 -51.39 5.50 6.90
N THR A 395 -52.19 4.48 7.17
CA THR A 395 -52.69 4.14 8.52
C THR A 395 -51.54 3.82 9.50
N SER A 396 -50.38 3.39 8.99
CA SER A 396 -49.22 2.96 9.78
C SER A 396 -48.00 3.87 9.59
N GLN A 397 -48.15 5.19 9.78
CA GLN A 397 -47.06 6.17 9.57
C GLN A 397 -45.81 5.88 10.41
N LEU A 398 -45.99 5.62 11.70
CA LEU A 398 -44.90 5.30 12.61
C LEU A 398 -44.20 3.98 12.23
N LEU A 399 -44.97 3.00 11.76
CA LEU A 399 -44.42 1.71 11.32
C LEU A 399 -43.48 1.89 10.12
N ILE A 400 -43.84 2.76 9.16
CA ILE A 400 -42.99 3.07 8.01
C ILE A 400 -41.70 3.78 8.48
N THR A 401 -41.84 4.78 9.35
CA THR A 401 -40.68 5.53 9.88
C THR A 401 -39.72 4.64 10.67
N PHE A 402 -40.23 3.81 11.57
CA PHE A 402 -39.42 2.88 12.34
C PHE A 402 -38.89 1.74 11.45
N GLY A 403 -39.64 1.29 10.45
CA GLY A 403 -39.18 0.31 9.46
C GLY A 403 -37.94 0.79 8.70
N LEU A 404 -38.00 1.99 8.11
CA LEU A 404 -36.85 2.61 7.43
C LEU A 404 -35.66 2.84 8.39
N SER A 405 -35.92 3.31 9.60
CA SER A 405 -34.86 3.52 10.61
C SER A 405 -34.25 2.20 11.12
N SER A 406 -35.06 1.15 11.23
CA SER A 406 -34.63 -0.17 11.69
C SER A 406 -33.69 -0.85 10.69
N LEU A 407 -33.85 -0.59 9.39
CA LEU A 407 -32.93 -1.10 8.36
C LEU A 407 -31.50 -0.62 8.62
N GLN A 408 -31.33 0.67 8.95
CA GLN A 408 -30.03 1.24 9.33
C GLN A 408 -29.49 0.64 10.63
N LEU A 409 -30.35 0.47 11.64
CA LEU A 409 -29.95 -0.10 12.94
C LEU A 409 -29.51 -1.56 12.82
N VAL A 410 -30.27 -2.38 12.10
CA VAL A 410 -29.97 -3.80 11.87
C VAL A 410 -28.68 -3.95 11.07
N GLY A 411 -28.49 -3.16 10.01
CA GLY A 411 -27.23 -3.15 9.25
C GLY A 411 -26.02 -2.79 10.11
N ALA A 412 -26.13 -1.74 10.93
CA ALA A 412 -25.07 -1.33 11.85
C ALA A 412 -24.80 -2.39 12.94
N ALA A 413 -25.83 -3.04 13.48
CA ALA A 413 -25.71 -4.09 14.48
C ALA A 413 -25.06 -5.36 13.92
N ILE A 414 -25.47 -5.81 12.72
CA ILE A 414 -24.84 -6.94 12.03
C ILE A 414 -23.35 -6.65 11.79
N TRP A 415 -23.03 -5.44 11.33
CA TRP A 415 -21.64 -5.07 11.09
C TRP A 415 -20.80 -5.05 12.38
N LEU A 416 -21.38 -4.57 13.49
CA LEU A 416 -20.75 -4.56 14.81
C LEU A 416 -20.47 -5.98 15.32
N LEU A 417 -21.36 -6.94 15.02
CA LEU A 417 -21.17 -8.36 15.36
C LEU A 417 -20.08 -9.03 14.51
N LEU A 418 -20.03 -8.74 13.21
CA LEU A 418 -19.02 -9.31 12.30
C LEU A 418 -17.63 -8.75 12.57
N HIS A 419 -17.53 -7.47 12.94
CA HIS A 419 -16.26 -6.78 13.16
C HIS A 419 -16.27 -6.10 14.54
N PRO A 420 -15.68 -6.70 15.59
CA PRO A 420 -15.75 -6.17 16.94
C PRO A 420 -15.11 -4.77 17.05
N PRO A 421 -15.74 -3.84 17.79
CA PRO A 421 -15.23 -2.49 17.95
C PRO A 421 -13.98 -2.51 18.83
N HIS A 422 -12.88 -1.99 18.32
CA HIS A 422 -11.67 -1.79 19.10
C HIS A 422 -11.08 -0.41 18.82
N ALA A 423 -10.44 0.15 19.85
CA ALA A 423 -9.64 1.34 19.70
C ALA A 423 -8.22 0.91 19.31
N LEU A 424 -7.66 1.57 18.31
CA LEU A 424 -6.29 1.36 17.87
C LEU A 424 -5.53 2.69 17.87
N ILE A 425 -4.22 2.61 18.01
CA ILE A 425 -3.36 3.78 17.90
C ILE A 425 -2.74 3.75 16.51
N ASP A 426 -3.04 4.77 15.73
CA ASP A 426 -2.52 4.94 14.38
C ASP A 426 -1.30 5.86 14.41
N TYR A 427 -0.14 5.31 14.06
CA TYR A 427 1.12 6.03 14.03
C TYR A 427 1.51 6.45 12.61
N GLU A 428 0.74 6.07 11.59
CA GLU A 428 0.95 6.56 10.21
C GLU A 428 0.38 7.96 10.06
N MET A 429 -0.81 8.21 10.61
CA MET A 429 -1.51 9.50 10.55
C MET A 429 -0.72 10.68 11.20
N GLY A 430 0.16 10.38 12.15
CA GLY A 430 0.99 11.39 12.84
C GLY A 430 2.48 11.22 12.57
N ARG A 431 2.83 10.53 11.47
CA ARG A 431 4.21 10.36 11.03
C ARG A 431 4.69 11.66 10.40
N THR A 432 5.77 12.20 10.91
CA THR A 432 6.43 13.38 10.32
C THR A 432 7.89 13.06 10.03
N PRO A 433 8.54 13.80 9.12
CA PRO A 433 9.97 13.64 8.83
C PRO A 433 10.86 13.87 10.06
N ASP A 434 10.39 14.70 11.00
CA ASP A 434 11.07 14.97 12.26
C ASP A 434 10.60 14.01 13.38
N PRO A 435 11.48 13.14 13.91
CA PRO A 435 11.11 12.21 14.98
C PRO A 435 10.66 12.89 16.28
N GLU A 436 10.96 14.17 16.52
CA GLU A 436 10.42 14.89 17.69
C GLU A 436 8.93 15.21 17.55
N ASN A 437 8.46 15.38 16.32
CA ASN A 437 7.09 15.72 16.00
C ASN A 437 6.22 14.50 15.68
N ALA A 438 6.80 13.29 15.67
CA ALA A 438 6.06 12.06 15.49
C ALA A 438 5.08 11.82 16.65
N ARG A 439 3.81 11.58 16.32
CA ARG A 439 2.74 11.35 17.30
C ARG A 439 1.88 10.17 16.85
N GLY A 440 1.44 9.35 17.80
CA GLY A 440 0.38 8.37 17.55
C GLY A 440 -0.99 9.01 17.74
N VAL A 441 -1.97 8.70 16.92
CA VAL A 441 -3.35 9.20 17.08
C VAL A 441 -4.22 8.05 17.57
N LEU A 442 -4.82 8.19 18.75
CA LEU A 442 -5.78 7.22 19.25
C LEU A 442 -7.11 7.37 18.48
N ARG A 443 -7.52 6.35 17.73
CA ARG A 443 -8.75 6.33 16.94
C ARG A 443 -9.52 5.02 17.11
N CYS A 444 -10.80 5.04 16.77
CA CYS A 444 -11.54 3.80 16.61
C CYS A 444 -11.16 3.17 15.28
N ASP A 445 -10.94 1.86 15.26
CA ASP A 445 -10.96 1.14 14.00
C ASP A 445 -12.35 1.30 13.40
N MET A 446 -12.47 1.78 12.18
CA MET A 446 -13.76 2.00 11.52
C MET A 446 -13.60 1.47 10.10
N ALA A 447 -14.36 0.42 9.76
CA ALA A 447 -14.33 -0.09 8.40
C ALA A 447 -14.86 0.99 7.44
N GLU A 448 -14.04 1.37 6.47
CA GLU A 448 -14.37 2.39 5.47
C GLU A 448 -15.65 2.02 4.72
N VAL A 449 -15.81 0.74 4.37
CA VAL A 449 -16.99 0.20 3.67
C VAL A 449 -18.28 0.38 4.47
N ALA A 450 -18.27 0.11 5.78
CA ALA A 450 -19.47 0.24 6.61
C ALA A 450 -19.87 1.70 6.83
N THR A 451 -18.87 2.56 7.02
CA THR A 451 -19.10 4.00 7.15
C THR A 451 -19.69 4.55 5.85
N LEU A 452 -19.12 4.16 4.70
CA LEU A 452 -19.62 4.51 3.37
C LEU A 452 -21.06 4.02 3.15
N ALA A 453 -21.36 2.77 3.51
CA ALA A 453 -22.70 2.19 3.38
C ALA A 453 -23.75 2.94 4.22
N CYS A 454 -23.42 3.31 5.46
CA CYS A 454 -24.31 4.09 6.33
C CYS A 454 -24.57 5.49 5.76
N LEU A 455 -23.53 6.17 5.26
CA LEU A 455 -23.66 7.48 4.64
C LEU A 455 -24.46 7.40 3.33
N ALA A 456 -24.26 6.35 2.53
CA ALA A 456 -25.00 6.12 1.29
C ALA A 456 -26.50 5.91 1.54
N TYR A 457 -26.88 5.17 2.60
CA TYR A 457 -28.28 5.01 2.97
C TYR A 457 -28.91 6.34 3.42
N ALA A 458 -28.21 7.12 4.25
CA ALA A 458 -28.67 8.46 4.64
C ALA A 458 -28.83 9.39 3.44
N LEU A 459 -27.90 9.34 2.47
CA LEU A 459 -28.00 10.09 1.22
C LEU A 459 -29.20 9.67 0.39
N LEU A 460 -29.49 8.37 0.28
CA LEU A 460 -30.65 7.85 -0.42
C LEU A 460 -31.96 8.33 0.21
N LEU A 461 -32.08 8.28 1.54
CA LEU A 461 -33.24 8.84 2.26
C LEU A 461 -33.37 10.34 2.01
N MET A 462 -32.27 11.09 2.04
CA MET A 462 -32.28 12.52 1.78
C MET A 462 -32.72 12.85 0.34
N VAL A 463 -32.18 12.17 -0.67
CA VAL A 463 -32.56 12.38 -2.08
C VAL A 463 -34.03 12.05 -2.31
N THR A 464 -34.51 10.92 -1.77
CA THR A 464 -35.94 10.57 -1.85
C THR A 464 -36.81 11.62 -1.16
N CYS A 465 -36.45 12.10 0.04
CA CYS A 465 -37.14 13.21 0.69
C CYS A 465 -37.20 14.46 -0.20
N THR A 466 -36.10 14.82 -0.85
CA THR A 466 -36.04 16.00 -1.73
C THR A 466 -36.96 15.85 -2.93
N VAL A 467 -37.02 14.66 -3.55
CA VAL A 467 -37.94 14.39 -4.67
C VAL A 467 -39.40 14.56 -4.22
N TYR A 468 -39.77 14.00 -3.07
CA TYR A 468 -41.13 14.18 -2.54
C TYR A 468 -41.42 15.61 -2.12
N ALA A 469 -40.44 16.34 -1.58
CA ALA A 469 -40.58 17.76 -1.24
C ALA A 469 -40.80 18.63 -2.50
N VAL A 470 -40.12 18.32 -3.62
CA VAL A 470 -40.34 18.99 -4.91
C VAL A 470 -41.77 18.73 -5.41
N LYS A 471 -42.24 17.49 -5.33
CA LYS A 471 -43.62 17.15 -5.72
C LYS A 471 -44.65 17.86 -4.84
N ALA A 472 -44.39 17.99 -3.54
CA ALA A 472 -45.27 18.68 -2.59
C ALA A 472 -45.23 20.23 -2.68
N ARG A 473 -44.52 20.85 -3.64
CA ARG A 473 -44.45 22.31 -3.79
C ARG A 473 -45.77 22.96 -4.24
N GLY A 474 -46.66 22.20 -4.88
CA GLY A 474 -47.96 22.69 -5.37
C GLY A 474 -49.04 22.84 -4.29
N VAL A 475 -48.72 22.57 -3.02
CA VAL A 475 -49.67 22.62 -1.90
C VAL A 475 -50.08 24.08 -1.63
N PRO A 476 -51.39 24.39 -1.50
CA PRO A 476 -51.88 25.75 -1.26
C PRO A 476 -51.33 26.35 0.05
N GLU A 477 -51.13 27.67 0.05
CA GLU A 477 -50.47 28.42 1.15
C GLU A 477 -51.18 28.35 2.51
N THR A 478 -52.41 27.83 2.56
CA THR A 478 -53.13 27.57 3.81
C THR A 478 -52.47 26.46 4.65
N PHE A 479 -51.64 25.60 4.04
CA PHE A 479 -50.76 24.64 4.71
C PHE A 479 -49.28 25.09 4.60
N ASN A 480 -48.93 26.11 5.37
CA ASN A 480 -47.61 26.77 5.39
C ASN A 480 -46.40 25.89 5.79
N GLU A 481 -46.58 24.58 5.96
CA GLU A 481 -45.54 23.66 6.39
C GLU A 481 -44.69 23.11 5.23
N ALA A 482 -45.23 23.03 4.00
CA ALA A 482 -44.52 22.44 2.86
C ALA A 482 -43.32 23.29 2.37
N LYS A 483 -43.44 24.63 2.41
CA LYS A 483 -42.37 25.57 2.02
C LYS A 483 -41.12 25.44 2.90
N PRO A 484 -41.20 25.49 4.25
CA PRO A 484 -40.03 25.34 5.10
C PRO A 484 -39.42 23.93 5.03
N ILE A 485 -40.23 22.88 4.82
CA ILE A 485 -39.71 21.52 4.57
C ILE A 485 -38.87 21.49 3.29
N GLY A 486 -39.37 22.09 2.20
CA GLY A 486 -38.62 22.20 0.95
C GLY A 486 -37.30 22.95 1.13
N PHE A 487 -37.32 24.09 1.82
CA PHE A 487 -36.11 24.87 2.13
C PHE A 487 -35.09 24.05 2.93
N ALA A 488 -35.52 23.37 3.99
CA ALA A 488 -34.65 22.51 4.80
C ALA A 488 -34.01 21.41 3.95
N MET A 489 -34.79 20.75 3.08
CA MET A 489 -34.26 19.71 2.19
C MET A 489 -33.18 20.25 1.25
N TYR A 490 -33.39 21.40 0.58
CA TYR A 490 -32.37 22.00 -0.29
C TYR A 490 -31.10 22.38 0.46
N THR A 491 -31.23 22.99 1.64
CA THR A 491 -30.06 23.33 2.46
C THR A 491 -29.29 22.08 2.86
N THR A 492 -29.97 21.00 3.24
CA THR A 492 -29.29 19.74 3.58
C THR A 492 -28.60 19.09 2.37
N CYS A 493 -29.18 19.15 1.16
CA CYS A 493 -28.51 18.67 -0.05
C CYS A 493 -27.17 19.38 -0.28
N VAL A 494 -27.14 20.71 -0.14
CA VAL A 494 -25.92 21.51 -0.33
C VAL A 494 -24.86 21.14 0.70
N VAL A 495 -25.24 20.97 1.97
CA VAL A 495 -24.33 20.55 3.04
C VAL A 495 -23.75 19.15 2.76
N TRP A 496 -24.56 18.21 2.29
CA TRP A 496 -24.10 16.86 1.96
C TRP A 496 -23.16 16.81 0.75
N VAL A 497 -23.41 17.64 -0.28
CA VAL A 497 -22.52 17.76 -1.43
C VAL A 497 -21.15 18.33 -1.01
N ALA A 498 -21.12 19.29 -0.08
CA ALA A 498 -19.88 19.82 0.46
C ALA A 498 -19.15 18.81 1.38
N PHE A 499 -19.90 18.04 2.17
CA PHE A 499 -19.35 17.07 3.12
C PHE A 499 -18.49 16.00 2.44
N GLY A 500 -18.94 15.44 1.31
CA GLY A 500 -18.25 14.33 0.63
C GLY A 500 -16.77 14.64 0.31
N PRO A 501 -16.47 15.68 -0.50
CA PRO A 501 -15.11 16.06 -0.84
C PRO A 501 -14.26 16.46 0.38
N ILE A 502 -14.85 17.11 1.39
CA ILE A 502 -14.11 17.51 2.60
C ILE A 502 -13.71 16.28 3.41
N PHE A 503 -14.63 15.32 3.58
CA PHE A 503 -14.38 14.10 4.34
C PHE A 503 -13.27 13.25 3.70
N PHE A 504 -13.35 13.00 2.39
CA PHE A 504 -12.32 12.24 1.68
C PHE A 504 -11.03 13.03 1.44
N GLY A 505 -11.14 14.34 1.18
CA GLY A 505 -9.99 15.21 0.97
C GLY A 505 -9.16 15.40 2.24
N ALA A 506 -9.79 15.47 3.41
CA ALA A 506 -9.10 15.48 4.70
C ALA A 506 -8.42 14.14 5.01
N ALA A 507 -8.97 13.01 4.53
CA ALA A 507 -8.30 11.71 4.66
C ALA A 507 -7.03 11.64 3.77
N GLN A 508 -7.08 12.20 2.56
CA GLN A 508 -5.95 12.19 1.62
C GLN A 508 -4.88 13.26 1.91
N SER A 509 -5.25 14.41 2.47
CA SER A 509 -4.27 15.48 2.78
C SER A 509 -3.32 15.07 3.90
N VAL A 510 -3.73 14.15 4.77
CA VAL A 510 -2.88 13.63 5.84
C VAL A 510 -1.89 12.58 5.36
N GLU A 511 -2.09 11.97 4.19
CA GLU A 511 -1.07 11.14 3.53
C GLU A 511 0.05 11.95 2.86
N ARG A 512 -0.13 13.28 2.68
CA ARG A 512 0.79 14.15 1.93
C ARG A 512 1.61 15.13 2.77
N VAL A 513 1.51 15.07 4.10
CA VAL A 513 2.35 15.84 5.04
C VAL A 513 3.22 14.86 5.82
#